data_AF-A0A0C2GFS3-F1
#
_entry.id   AF-A0A0C2GFS3-F1
#
_cell.length_a   1.000
_cell.length_b   1.000
_cell.length_c   1.000
_cell.angle_alpha   90.00
_cell.angle_beta   90.00
_cell.angle_gamma   90.00
#
_symmetry.space_group_name_H-M   'P 1'
#
loop_
_entity.id
_entity.type
_entity.pdbx_description
1 polymer ?
#
loop_
_entity_poly.entity_id
_entity_poly.type
_entity_poly.pdbx_seq_one_letter_code
_entity_poly.pdbx_strand_id
1 'polypeptide(L)'
;MNKLLSCLRARRRLPRLLGCPVVRSLATMSKNTGNFMTLIDGIETFSADGMRLSLADAGDAVEDANFVFSMADAAVLRLYNLIDWVKDMVALREQGGLRKGSATTFADRVFANEMNKNIQICAANYEATLFKESLKYGFFEYQALRDMYRELCGGQDAAMNESLVFRFIETQALILSPICPHIGEQIWQILGKNELIVNSKWPETQPVDEALCKAADFMRDAVAEFRARLKNSMSSKKKNAFTAPPSEAVIYVAKEFPTWQKTILQLLEAQAKGNNGLLPDNKTIAQLIGKIESLKKFAKKAMPFVQMVKEQYEQKGMAALATACSFDQAAVLLENREYIENSLELDRFAIKYTDEADVEPVISETVVPGAPLMHFLPPKEGVSLVARNVHVANALFDINVDVMDGDSVAVVARKLRRLNKSIKPRFAVSLWRYQDPVAGDRKLISCLDPLAIHERLEEGATFAVDLEKRAVSVGNNGKFHPVGDTIVYVAQ
;
A
#
# COMPACT_ATOMS: atom_id res chain seq x y z
N MET A 1 -63.52 10.85 16.99
CA MET A 1 -62.22 11.24 16.39
C MET A 1 -61.17 11.73 17.40
N ASN A 2 -61.51 12.55 18.41
CA ASN A 2 -60.49 13.11 19.33
C ASN A 2 -59.75 12.11 20.24
N LYS A 3 -60.37 10.98 20.64
CA LYS A 3 -59.67 9.92 21.44
C LYS A 3 -58.69 9.07 20.62
N LEU A 4 -58.89 8.94 19.30
CA LEU A 4 -57.96 8.23 18.40
C LEU A 4 -56.73 9.09 18.09
N LEU A 5 -56.91 10.41 17.93
CA LEU A 5 -55.82 11.38 17.78
C LEU A 5 -54.97 11.52 19.06
N SER A 6 -55.53 11.39 20.26
CA SER A 6 -54.76 11.38 21.51
C SER A 6 -53.91 10.10 21.67
N CYS A 7 -54.42 8.94 21.26
CA CYS A 7 -53.64 7.69 21.25
C CYS A 7 -52.52 7.69 20.19
N LEU A 8 -52.74 8.28 19.01
CA LEU A 8 -51.70 8.47 17.99
C LEU A 8 -50.63 9.50 18.42
N ARG A 9 -51.00 10.55 19.17
CA ARG A 9 -50.03 11.47 19.80
C ARG A 9 -49.25 10.82 20.95
N ALA A 10 -49.84 9.89 21.69
CA ALA A 10 -49.13 9.11 22.72
C ALA A 10 -48.09 8.14 22.14
N ARG A 11 -48.34 7.54 20.96
CA ARG A 11 -47.34 6.73 20.23
C ARG A 11 -46.11 7.53 19.78
N ARG A 12 -46.21 8.86 19.62
CA ARG A 12 -45.05 9.74 19.32
C ARG A 12 -44.14 10.00 20.53
N ARG A 13 -44.56 9.65 21.76
CA ARG A 13 -43.83 9.85 23.02
C ARG A 13 -43.30 8.55 23.63
N LEU A 14 -43.26 7.44 22.87
CA LEU A 14 -42.57 6.23 23.31
C LEU A 14 -41.04 6.44 23.20
N PRO A 15 -40.25 5.93 24.15
CA PRO A 15 -38.79 5.93 24.03
C PRO A 15 -38.42 5.24 22.71
N ARG A 16 -37.63 5.94 21.88
CA ARG A 16 -37.28 5.50 20.53
C ARG A 16 -36.12 4.50 20.51
N LEU A 17 -35.30 4.48 21.56
CA LEU A 17 -34.12 3.62 21.70
C LEU A 17 -33.91 3.28 23.19
N LEU A 18 -33.51 2.03 23.45
CA LEU A 18 -33.12 1.49 24.75
C LEU A 18 -31.74 0.84 24.56
N GLY A 19 -30.72 1.25 25.31
CA GLY A 19 -29.38 0.66 25.30
C GLY A 19 -29.13 -0.18 26.55
N CYS A 20 -28.40 -1.29 26.40
CA CYS A 20 -28.01 -2.17 27.51
C CYS A 20 -26.59 -1.84 28.04
N PRO A 21 -26.32 -2.07 29.34
CA PRO A 21 -25.03 -1.72 29.97
C PRO A 21 -23.90 -2.73 29.73
N VAL A 22 -22.66 -2.24 29.97
CA VAL A 22 -21.34 -2.88 29.73
C VAL A 22 -20.91 -3.79 30.89
N VAL A 23 -20.23 -4.91 30.58
CA VAL A 23 -19.57 -5.84 31.53
C VAL A 23 -18.04 -5.75 31.37
N ARG A 24 -17.23 -6.41 32.23
CA ARG A 24 -15.76 -6.36 32.21
C ARG A 24 -15.19 -7.76 32.30
N SER A 25 -14.30 -8.15 31.38
CA SER A 25 -13.52 -9.40 31.40
C SER A 25 -14.37 -10.68 31.49
N LEU A 26 -13.76 -11.84 31.24
CA LEU A 26 -14.40 -13.17 31.34
C LEU A 26 -14.99 -13.49 32.74
N ALA A 27 -14.98 -12.55 33.68
CA ALA A 27 -15.52 -12.64 35.03
C ALA A 27 -16.29 -11.36 35.39
N THR A 28 -17.48 -11.50 35.97
CA THR A 28 -18.38 -10.39 36.32
C THR A 28 -17.72 -9.31 37.19
N MET A 29 -18.05 -8.03 36.94
CA MET A 29 -17.61 -6.93 37.82
C MET A 29 -18.23 -7.11 39.21
N SER A 30 -17.40 -7.49 40.17
CA SER A 30 -17.80 -7.66 41.56
C SER A 30 -16.77 -7.02 42.48
N LYS A 31 -17.26 -6.21 43.42
CA LYS A 31 -16.43 -5.61 44.47
C LYS A 31 -15.78 -6.68 45.36
N ASN A 32 -16.38 -7.86 45.45
CA ASN A 32 -15.92 -8.94 46.32
C ASN A 32 -14.78 -9.77 45.71
N THR A 33 -14.63 -9.79 44.38
CA THR A 33 -13.56 -10.53 43.68
C THR A 33 -12.32 -9.70 43.43
N GLY A 34 -12.28 -8.43 43.89
CA GLY A 34 -11.18 -7.50 43.64
C GLY A 34 -11.09 -7.01 42.18
N ASN A 35 -12.01 -7.43 41.30
CA ASN A 35 -12.07 -7.02 39.89
C ASN A 35 -13.01 -5.81 39.70
N PHE A 36 -12.71 -4.71 40.39
CA PHE A 36 -13.50 -3.48 40.35
C PHE A 36 -12.56 -2.29 40.04
N MET A 37 -13.03 -1.35 39.21
CA MET A 37 -12.32 -0.12 38.87
C MET A 37 -13.37 0.98 38.91
N THR A 38 -13.13 2.05 39.66
CA THR A 38 -14.05 3.19 39.63
C THR A 38 -13.82 4.01 38.36
N LEU A 39 -14.80 4.84 37.99
CA LEU A 39 -14.64 5.77 36.87
C LEU A 39 -13.44 6.71 37.09
N ILE A 40 -13.23 7.18 38.32
CA ILE A 40 -12.15 8.10 38.66
C ILE A 40 -10.81 7.39 38.51
N ASP A 41 -10.66 6.20 39.11
CA ASP A 41 -9.42 5.41 38.99
C ASP A 41 -9.10 5.11 37.52
N GLY A 42 -10.12 4.81 36.70
CA GLY A 42 -9.97 4.58 35.27
C GLY A 42 -9.49 5.81 34.50
N ILE A 43 -10.02 6.99 34.82
CA ILE A 43 -9.59 8.27 34.22
C ILE A 43 -8.16 8.62 34.66
N GLU A 44 -7.81 8.43 35.94
CA GLU A 44 -6.46 8.70 36.44
C GLU A 44 -5.42 7.76 35.83
N THR A 45 -5.79 6.50 35.58
CA THR A 45 -4.88 5.49 35.02
C THR A 45 -4.71 5.62 33.50
N PHE A 46 -5.82 5.77 32.76
CA PHE A 46 -5.82 5.68 31.28
C PHE A 46 -6.18 6.98 30.57
N SER A 47 -6.33 8.10 31.29
CA SER A 47 -6.95 9.34 30.82
C SER A 47 -8.43 9.18 30.43
N ALA A 48 -9.16 10.30 30.38
CA ALA A 48 -10.57 10.29 29.98
C ALA A 48 -10.74 9.76 28.53
N ASP A 49 -9.88 10.20 27.61
CA ASP A 49 -10.01 9.82 26.19
C ASP A 49 -9.49 8.41 25.91
N GLY A 50 -8.43 7.96 26.59
CA GLY A 50 -7.96 6.57 26.50
C GLY A 50 -8.99 5.57 27.03
N MET A 51 -9.65 5.89 28.16
CA MET A 51 -10.76 5.08 28.69
C MET A 51 -11.95 5.06 27.71
N ARG A 52 -12.36 6.21 27.16
CA ARG A 52 -13.47 6.30 26.19
C ARG A 52 -13.19 5.53 24.91
N LEU A 53 -11.95 5.57 24.40
CA LEU A 53 -11.56 4.80 23.21
C LEU A 53 -11.69 3.28 23.47
N SER A 54 -11.18 2.81 24.62
CA SER A 54 -11.29 1.39 24.97
C SER A 54 -12.72 0.96 25.29
N LEU A 55 -13.57 1.86 25.80
CA LEU A 55 -15.00 1.58 25.98
C LEU A 55 -15.75 1.47 24.65
N ALA A 56 -15.39 2.27 23.65
CA ALA A 56 -15.95 2.16 22.31
C ALA A 56 -15.56 0.83 21.63
N ASP A 57 -14.37 0.29 21.92
CA ASP A 57 -13.94 -1.02 21.40
C ASP A 57 -14.52 -2.24 22.17
N ALA A 58 -15.07 -2.00 23.37
CA ALA A 58 -15.48 -3.07 24.28
C ALA A 58 -16.60 -3.96 23.72
N GLY A 59 -17.46 -3.43 22.84
CA GLY A 59 -18.48 -4.19 22.12
C GLY A 59 -19.75 -3.39 21.84
N ASP A 60 -20.33 -3.61 20.67
CA ASP A 60 -21.60 -2.99 20.24
C ASP A 60 -22.79 -3.95 20.26
N ALA A 61 -22.54 -5.23 20.53
CA ALA A 61 -23.55 -6.27 20.52
C ALA A 61 -24.37 -6.28 21.82
N VAL A 62 -25.45 -7.07 21.84
CA VAL A 62 -26.22 -7.34 23.06
C VAL A 62 -25.43 -8.21 24.05
N GLU A 63 -24.38 -8.87 23.57
CA GLU A 63 -23.47 -9.64 24.40
C GLU A 63 -22.68 -8.73 25.35
N ASP A 64 -22.23 -9.32 26.45
CA ASP A 64 -21.45 -8.64 27.47
C ASP A 64 -20.19 -7.99 26.87
N ALA A 65 -20.17 -6.66 26.86
CA ALA A 65 -18.99 -5.90 26.44
C ALA A 65 -17.79 -6.24 27.34
N ASN A 66 -16.58 -6.12 26.79
CA ASN A 66 -15.35 -6.49 27.49
C ASN A 66 -14.34 -5.35 27.50
N PHE A 67 -14.11 -4.76 28.68
CA PHE A 67 -13.06 -3.78 28.89
C PHE A 67 -11.71 -4.45 29.19
N VAL A 68 -10.71 -4.21 28.32
CA VAL A 68 -9.38 -4.82 28.40
C VAL A 68 -8.31 -3.75 28.63
N PHE A 69 -7.59 -3.83 29.75
CA PHE A 69 -6.58 -2.83 30.13
C PHE A 69 -5.43 -2.67 29.14
N SER A 70 -4.94 -3.77 28.57
CA SER A 70 -3.88 -3.70 27.56
C SER A 70 -4.33 -2.95 26.29
N MET A 71 -5.63 -2.95 25.99
CA MET A 71 -6.19 -2.14 24.91
C MET A 71 -6.18 -0.66 25.31
N ALA A 72 -6.61 -0.32 26.53
CA ALA A 72 -6.58 1.05 27.03
C ALA A 72 -5.15 1.65 27.05
N ASP A 73 -4.12 0.88 27.45
CA ASP A 73 -2.73 1.32 27.37
C ASP A 73 -2.29 1.57 25.92
N ALA A 74 -2.61 0.65 25.02
CA ALA A 74 -2.31 0.79 23.60
C ALA A 74 -3.05 1.98 22.97
N ALA A 75 -4.27 2.27 23.42
CA ALA A 75 -5.08 3.41 23.00
C ALA A 75 -4.39 4.73 23.37
N VAL A 76 -3.94 4.87 24.62
CA VAL A 76 -3.21 6.07 25.09
C VAL A 76 -1.97 6.30 24.24
N LEU A 77 -1.17 5.26 24.00
CA LEU A 77 0.03 5.36 23.18
C LEU A 77 -0.29 5.78 21.72
N ARG A 78 -1.35 5.22 21.13
CA ARG A 78 -1.79 5.59 19.77
C ARG A 78 -2.27 7.04 19.68
N LEU A 79 -3.03 7.51 20.67
CA LEU A 79 -3.51 8.89 20.72
C LEU A 79 -2.35 9.88 20.89
N TYR A 80 -1.37 9.55 21.75
CA TYR A 80 -0.17 10.35 21.92
C TYR A 80 0.64 10.45 20.61
N ASN A 81 0.92 9.30 19.98
CA ASN A 81 1.62 9.25 18.70
C ASN A 81 0.87 10.00 17.59
N LEU A 82 -0.46 10.01 17.61
CA LEU A 82 -1.26 10.79 16.66
C LEU A 82 -1.03 12.29 16.84
N ILE A 83 -1.07 12.80 18.08
CA ILE A 83 -0.82 14.22 18.36
C ILE A 83 0.57 14.64 17.91
N ASP A 84 1.60 13.87 18.28
CA ASP A 84 2.97 14.20 17.92
C ASP A 84 3.18 14.14 16.41
N TRP A 85 2.61 13.14 15.73
CA TRP A 85 2.62 13.10 14.28
C TRP A 85 1.94 14.32 13.64
N VAL A 86 0.82 14.82 14.19
CA VAL A 86 0.16 16.04 13.71
C VAL A 86 1.07 17.26 13.87
N LYS A 87 1.73 17.41 15.03
CA LYS A 87 2.69 18.52 15.25
C LYS A 87 3.84 18.46 14.25
N ASP A 88 4.38 17.27 13.99
CA ASP A 88 5.44 17.07 13.00
C ASP A 88 4.97 17.47 11.59
N MET A 89 3.73 17.13 11.21
CA MET A 89 3.18 17.52 9.91
C MET A 89 2.98 19.04 9.78
N VAL A 90 2.59 19.71 10.87
CA VAL A 90 2.51 21.19 10.91
C VAL A 90 3.90 21.81 10.75
N ALA A 91 4.89 21.33 11.50
CA ALA A 91 6.27 21.81 11.36
C ALA A 91 6.84 21.56 9.94
N LEU A 92 6.56 20.39 9.35
CA LEU A 92 6.98 20.07 7.98
C LEU A 92 6.33 20.98 6.93
N ARG A 93 5.06 21.36 7.13
CA ARG A 93 4.36 22.32 6.27
C ARG A 93 5.06 23.68 6.29
N GLU A 94 5.41 24.17 7.47
CA GLU A 94 6.12 25.44 7.64
C GLU A 94 7.51 25.43 7.00
N GLN A 95 8.19 24.28 7.07
CA GLN A 95 9.50 24.07 6.44
C GLN A 95 9.41 23.81 4.92
N GLY A 96 8.20 23.70 4.35
CA GLY A 96 8.02 23.38 2.94
C GLY A 96 8.41 21.95 2.54
N GLY A 97 8.43 21.02 3.49
CA GLY A 97 8.79 19.61 3.28
C GLY A 97 7.68 18.75 2.64
N LEU A 98 6.49 19.31 2.43
CA LEU A 98 5.35 18.65 1.80
C LEU A 98 5.20 19.08 0.34
N ARG A 99 4.72 18.18 -0.51
CA ARG A 99 4.53 18.45 -1.93
C ARG A 99 3.33 19.38 -2.11
N LYS A 100 3.58 20.53 -2.72
CA LYS A 100 2.56 21.50 -3.13
C LYS A 100 2.17 21.25 -4.59
N GLY A 101 0.88 21.28 -4.89
CA GLY A 101 0.36 21.08 -6.25
C GLY A 101 -0.81 20.09 -6.30
N SER A 102 -1.27 19.80 -7.52
CA SER A 102 -2.41 18.92 -7.76
C SER A 102 -2.13 17.47 -7.35
N ALA A 103 -3.09 16.88 -6.64
CA ALA A 103 -3.05 15.51 -6.14
C ALA A 103 -3.37 14.49 -7.26
N THR A 104 -2.48 14.36 -8.24
CA THR A 104 -2.74 13.60 -9.49
C THR A 104 -2.17 12.18 -9.52
N THR A 105 -1.23 11.85 -8.62
CA THR A 105 -0.57 10.53 -8.60
C THR A 105 -1.57 9.43 -8.26
N PHE A 106 -1.33 8.19 -8.72
CA PHE A 106 -2.10 7.01 -8.29
C PHE A 106 -2.33 6.96 -6.78
N ALA A 107 -1.25 7.07 -5.99
CA ALA A 107 -1.31 7.05 -4.53
C ALA A 107 -2.21 8.14 -3.95
N ASP A 108 -2.17 9.35 -4.53
CA ASP A 108 -3.01 10.48 -4.11
C ASP A 108 -4.49 10.20 -4.36
N ARG A 109 -4.81 9.68 -5.56
CA ARG A 109 -6.17 9.34 -5.97
C ARG A 109 -6.74 8.20 -5.11
N VAL A 110 -5.92 7.17 -4.85
CA VAL A 110 -6.26 6.04 -3.98
C VAL A 110 -6.55 6.51 -2.57
N PHE A 111 -5.63 7.29 -1.98
CA PHE A 111 -5.79 7.77 -0.62
C PHE A 111 -7.03 8.66 -0.47
N ALA A 112 -7.25 9.60 -1.39
CA ALA A 112 -8.44 10.45 -1.39
C ALA A 112 -9.75 9.64 -1.46
N ASN A 113 -9.78 8.59 -2.29
CA ASN A 113 -10.95 7.75 -2.47
C ASN A 113 -11.22 6.82 -1.28
N GLU A 114 -10.18 6.18 -0.74
CA GLU A 114 -10.30 5.33 0.45
C GLU A 114 -10.69 6.16 1.69
N MET A 115 -10.20 7.40 1.82
CA MET A 115 -10.67 8.32 2.85
C MET A 115 -12.18 8.58 2.74
N ASN A 116 -12.68 8.88 1.53
CA ASN A 116 -14.12 9.10 1.31
C ASN A 116 -14.93 7.87 1.71
N LYS A 117 -14.47 6.67 1.33
CA LYS A 117 -15.10 5.39 1.66
C LYS A 117 -15.20 5.19 3.17
N ASN A 118 -14.09 5.35 3.91
CA ASN A 118 -14.11 5.13 5.35
C ASN A 118 -14.95 6.18 6.09
N ILE A 119 -14.97 7.43 5.64
CA ILE A 119 -15.84 8.48 6.21
C ILE A 119 -17.32 8.09 6.04
N GLN A 120 -17.73 7.60 4.86
CA GLN A 120 -19.12 7.17 4.61
C GLN A 120 -19.51 5.95 5.45
N ILE A 121 -18.63 4.94 5.53
CA ILE A 121 -18.86 3.75 6.37
C ILE A 121 -18.96 4.15 7.84
N CYS A 122 -18.07 5.03 8.31
CA CYS A 122 -18.06 5.49 9.70
C CYS A 122 -19.34 6.28 10.03
N ALA A 123 -19.81 7.14 9.14
CA ALA A 123 -21.09 7.86 9.31
C ALA A 123 -22.27 6.89 9.49
N ALA A 124 -22.37 5.88 8.60
CA ALA A 124 -23.42 4.86 8.69
C ALA A 124 -23.35 4.04 9.99
N ASN A 125 -22.13 3.71 10.45
CA ASN A 125 -21.93 2.99 11.71
C ASN A 125 -22.29 3.84 12.93
N TYR A 126 -21.98 5.14 12.93
CA TYR A 126 -22.40 6.06 13.99
C TYR A 126 -23.93 6.20 14.04
N GLU A 127 -24.59 6.31 12.89
CA GLU A 127 -26.06 6.33 12.81
C GLU A 127 -26.69 5.02 13.32
N ALA A 128 -26.04 3.89 13.04
CA ALA A 128 -26.45 2.57 13.52
C ALA A 128 -26.05 2.28 14.98
N THR A 129 -25.41 3.23 15.66
CA THR A 129 -24.88 3.08 17.04
C THR A 129 -23.88 1.93 17.21
N LEU A 130 -23.14 1.60 16.15
CA LEU A 130 -22.06 0.61 16.16
C LEU A 130 -20.71 1.33 16.38
N PHE A 131 -20.37 1.62 17.63
CA PHE A 131 -19.18 2.42 18.00
C PHE A 131 -17.86 1.68 17.78
N LYS A 132 -17.81 0.37 17.99
CA LYS A 132 -16.66 -0.49 17.70
C LYS A 132 -16.37 -0.52 16.20
N GLU A 133 -17.38 -0.74 15.37
CA GLU A 133 -17.18 -0.70 13.91
C GLU A 133 -16.86 0.72 13.43
N SER A 134 -17.46 1.75 14.02
CA SER A 134 -17.08 3.15 13.75
C SER A 134 -15.62 3.41 14.07
N LEU A 135 -15.11 2.89 15.20
CA LEU A 135 -13.72 3.03 15.61
C LEU A 135 -12.76 2.25 14.71
N LYS A 136 -13.16 1.04 14.28
CA LYS A 136 -12.42 0.23 13.32
C LYS A 136 -12.13 1.00 12.03
N TYR A 137 -13.16 1.50 11.36
CA TYR A 137 -12.99 2.21 10.08
C TYR A 137 -12.50 3.65 10.24
N GLY A 138 -12.94 4.33 11.30
CA GLY A 138 -12.68 5.75 11.56
C GLY A 138 -11.36 6.07 12.26
N PHE A 139 -10.69 5.08 12.86
CA PHE A 139 -9.40 5.27 13.52
C PHE A 139 -8.37 4.22 13.09
N PHE A 140 -8.63 2.92 13.26
CA PHE A 140 -7.61 1.90 12.99
C PHE A 140 -7.30 1.73 11.51
N GLU A 141 -8.34 1.51 10.69
CA GLU A 141 -8.15 1.43 9.24
C GLU A 141 -7.79 2.80 8.66
N TYR A 142 -8.34 3.89 9.20
CA TYR A 142 -7.99 5.25 8.76
C TYR A 142 -6.48 5.53 8.95
N GLN A 143 -5.90 5.16 10.09
CA GLN A 143 -4.45 5.23 10.30
C GLN A 143 -3.67 4.30 9.37
N ALA A 144 -4.18 3.09 9.11
CA ALA A 144 -3.55 2.18 8.15
C ALA A 144 -3.51 2.79 6.74
N LEU A 145 -4.58 3.47 6.30
CA LEU A 145 -4.61 4.18 5.01
C LEU A 145 -3.50 5.24 4.92
N ARG A 146 -3.31 6.02 5.99
CA ARG A 146 -2.23 7.00 6.07
C ARG A 146 -0.85 6.34 5.98
N ASP A 147 -0.65 5.26 6.73
CA ASP A 147 0.64 4.57 6.74
C ASP A 147 0.95 3.95 5.38
N MET A 148 -0.06 3.40 4.70
CA MET A 148 0.04 2.89 3.32
C MET A 148 0.34 4.00 2.32
N TYR A 149 -0.35 5.15 2.40
CA TYR A 149 -0.09 6.29 1.54
C TYR A 149 1.36 6.81 1.70
N ARG A 150 1.84 6.90 2.94
CA ARG A 150 3.24 7.24 3.24
C ARG A 150 4.21 6.24 2.60
N GLU A 151 3.91 4.95 2.66
CA GLU A 151 4.74 3.90 2.05
C GLU A 151 4.76 4.03 0.51
N LEU A 152 3.59 4.19 -0.12
CA LEU A 152 3.44 4.34 -1.57
C LEU A 152 4.13 5.60 -2.10
N CYS A 153 4.12 6.69 -1.33
CA CYS A 153 4.81 7.91 -1.71
C CYS A 153 6.32 7.81 -1.67
N GLY A 154 6.92 6.73 -1.14
CA GLY A 154 8.38 6.58 -1.01
C GLY A 154 8.88 6.55 0.44
N GLY A 155 8.01 6.33 1.42
CA GLY A 155 8.38 6.11 2.82
C GLY A 155 8.63 7.39 3.61
N GLN A 156 9.71 7.42 4.40
CA GLN A 156 10.05 8.54 5.30
C GLN A 156 10.59 9.76 4.56
N ASP A 157 11.00 9.61 3.30
CA ASP A 157 11.88 10.58 2.63
C ASP A 157 11.27 11.27 1.41
N ALA A 158 10.01 10.95 1.07
CA ALA A 158 9.32 11.50 -0.09
C ALA A 158 8.08 12.30 0.31
N ALA A 159 7.83 13.38 -0.43
CA ALA A 159 6.89 14.41 -0.03
C ALA A 159 5.44 14.02 -0.37
N MET A 160 4.69 13.66 0.67
CA MET A 160 3.22 13.53 0.63
C MET A 160 2.57 14.85 0.19
N ASN A 161 1.39 14.78 -0.42
CA ASN A 161 0.66 15.98 -0.81
C ASN A 161 0.14 16.73 0.43
N GLU A 162 0.48 18.02 0.55
CA GLU A 162 0.08 18.86 1.69
C GLU A 162 -1.44 18.86 1.87
N SER A 163 -2.20 19.09 0.79
CA SER A 163 -3.66 19.22 0.88
C SER A 163 -4.34 17.93 1.35
N LEU A 164 -3.84 16.76 0.93
CA LEU A 164 -4.39 15.47 1.34
C LEU A 164 -4.03 15.13 2.78
N VAL A 165 -2.81 15.41 3.22
CA VAL A 165 -2.37 15.17 4.60
C VAL A 165 -3.19 16.03 5.57
N PHE A 166 -3.37 17.30 5.28
CA PHE A 166 -4.16 18.19 6.15
C PHE A 166 -5.65 17.86 6.11
N ARG A 167 -6.18 17.44 4.95
CA ARG A 167 -7.54 16.90 4.86
C ARG A 167 -7.71 15.67 5.74
N PHE A 168 -6.75 14.73 5.71
CA PHE A 168 -6.75 13.55 6.58
C PHE A 168 -6.75 13.91 8.06
N ILE A 169 -5.91 14.88 8.48
CA ILE A 169 -5.84 15.30 9.89
C ILE A 169 -7.17 15.92 10.32
N GLU A 170 -7.74 16.79 9.49
CA GLU A 170 -9.03 17.45 9.75
C GLU A 170 -10.16 16.42 9.87
N THR A 171 -10.28 15.50 8.92
CA THR A 171 -11.32 14.46 8.94
C THR A 171 -11.12 13.46 10.08
N GLN A 172 -9.88 13.08 10.40
CA GLN A 172 -9.56 12.20 11.52
C GLN A 172 -9.98 12.83 12.85
N ALA A 173 -9.73 14.12 13.06
CA ALA A 173 -10.15 14.84 14.26
C ALA A 173 -11.68 14.90 14.37
N LEU A 174 -12.38 15.18 13.27
CA LEU A 174 -13.84 15.23 13.22
C LEU A 174 -14.48 13.87 13.52
N ILE A 175 -14.00 12.80 12.88
CA ILE A 175 -14.49 11.44 13.07
C ILE A 175 -14.25 10.97 14.51
N LEU A 176 -13.12 11.33 15.11
CA LEU A 176 -12.75 10.89 16.45
C LEU A 176 -13.43 11.70 17.57
N SER A 177 -13.90 12.92 17.29
CA SER A 177 -14.45 13.86 18.28
C SER A 177 -15.58 13.28 19.17
N PRO A 178 -16.50 12.43 18.66
CA PRO A 178 -17.54 11.83 19.51
C PRO A 178 -16.97 10.86 20.57
N ILE A 179 -15.84 10.20 20.28
CA ILE A 179 -15.21 9.22 21.18
C ILE A 179 -14.15 9.89 22.05
N CYS A 180 -13.23 10.66 21.47
CA CYS A 180 -12.13 11.35 22.17
C CYS A 180 -12.20 12.87 21.89
N PRO A 181 -13.10 13.61 22.57
CA PRO A 181 -13.30 15.03 22.31
C PRO A 181 -12.12 15.90 22.70
N HIS A 182 -11.37 15.56 23.76
CA HIS A 182 -10.26 16.39 24.22
C HIS A 182 -9.08 16.32 23.24
N ILE A 183 -8.75 15.12 22.75
CA ILE A 183 -7.74 14.92 21.70
C ILE A 183 -8.20 15.57 20.39
N GLY A 184 -9.47 15.41 19.99
CA GLY A 184 -10.02 16.05 18.81
C GLY A 184 -9.90 17.58 18.85
N GLU A 185 -10.26 18.19 19.98
CA GLU A 185 -10.14 19.65 20.21
C GLU A 185 -8.67 20.10 20.22
N GLN A 186 -7.77 19.34 20.84
CA GLN A 186 -6.34 19.64 20.83
C GLN A 186 -5.75 19.62 19.41
N ILE A 187 -6.10 18.63 18.59
CA ILE A 187 -5.69 18.58 17.17
C ILE A 187 -6.27 19.78 16.42
N TRP A 188 -7.53 20.13 16.66
CA TRP A 188 -8.20 21.27 16.04
C TRP A 188 -7.49 22.61 16.34
N GLN A 189 -7.05 22.79 17.58
CA GLN A 189 -6.26 23.94 18.02
C GLN A 189 -4.87 23.96 17.38
N ILE A 190 -4.19 22.81 17.27
CA ILE A 190 -2.89 22.69 16.58
C ILE A 190 -3.01 23.09 15.10
N LEU A 191 -4.15 22.80 14.46
CA LEU A 191 -4.44 23.24 13.09
C LEU A 191 -4.71 24.75 12.96
N GLY A 192 -4.81 25.49 14.07
CA GLY A 192 -5.08 26.93 14.08
C GLY A 192 -6.52 27.30 13.78
N LYS A 193 -7.48 26.38 14.02
CA LYS A 193 -8.92 26.64 13.85
C LYS A 193 -9.45 27.33 15.11
N ASN A 194 -10.18 28.44 14.94
CA ASN A 194 -10.62 29.29 16.06
C ASN A 194 -11.92 28.82 16.72
N GLU A 195 -12.72 28.00 16.03
CA GLU A 195 -14.00 27.49 16.54
C GLU A 195 -13.81 26.15 17.24
N LEU A 196 -14.64 25.87 18.25
CA LEU A 196 -14.66 24.55 18.90
C LEU A 196 -15.05 23.46 17.89
N ILE A 197 -14.41 22.29 17.99
CA ILE A 197 -14.70 21.17 17.08
C ILE A 197 -16.17 20.72 17.19
N VAL A 198 -16.80 20.91 18.34
CA VAL A 198 -18.20 20.53 18.59
C VAL A 198 -19.19 21.28 17.68
N ASN A 199 -18.84 22.48 17.21
CA ASN A 199 -19.68 23.26 16.31
C ASN A 199 -19.49 22.91 14.83
N SER A 200 -18.48 22.09 14.52
CA SER A 200 -18.18 21.68 13.15
C SER A 200 -19.19 20.65 12.63
N LYS A 201 -19.32 20.58 11.31
CA LYS A 201 -20.15 19.59 10.64
C LYS A 201 -19.36 18.31 10.38
N TRP A 202 -20.10 17.20 10.21
CA TRP A 202 -19.51 15.97 9.72
C TRP A 202 -18.85 16.19 8.35
N PRO A 203 -17.67 15.60 8.07
CA PRO A 203 -16.94 15.84 6.83
C PRO A 203 -17.73 15.40 5.59
N GLU A 204 -17.83 16.30 4.61
CA GLU A 204 -18.44 16.01 3.32
C GLU A 204 -17.49 15.16 2.44
N THR A 205 -18.06 14.20 1.71
CA THR A 205 -17.30 13.26 0.87
C THR A 205 -17.78 13.31 -0.57
N GLN A 206 -16.85 13.04 -1.48
CA GLN A 206 -17.17 12.80 -2.89
C GLN A 206 -17.62 11.33 -3.09
N PRO A 207 -18.33 11.02 -4.19
CA PRO A 207 -18.65 9.64 -4.54
C PRO A 207 -17.39 8.78 -4.62
N VAL A 208 -17.49 7.55 -4.09
CA VAL A 208 -16.38 6.59 -4.08
C VAL A 208 -16.28 5.93 -5.45
N ASP A 209 -15.08 5.93 -6.03
CA ASP A 209 -14.76 5.18 -7.24
C ASP A 209 -14.40 3.73 -6.88
N GLU A 210 -15.31 2.80 -7.18
CA GLU A 210 -15.11 1.37 -6.90
C GLU A 210 -14.01 0.74 -7.76
N ALA A 211 -13.78 1.22 -8.98
CA ALA A 211 -12.75 0.66 -9.86
C ALA A 211 -11.36 0.95 -9.29
N LEU A 212 -11.18 2.16 -8.77
CA LEU A 212 -9.94 2.57 -8.13
C LEU A 212 -9.70 1.86 -6.79
N CYS A 213 -10.74 1.60 -5.98
CA CYS A 213 -10.61 0.72 -4.81
C CYS A 213 -10.10 -0.68 -5.20
N LYS A 214 -10.66 -1.29 -6.25
CA LYS A 214 -10.23 -2.61 -6.73
C LYS A 214 -8.78 -2.59 -7.22
N ALA A 215 -8.35 -1.51 -7.88
CA ALA A 215 -6.96 -1.34 -8.31
C ALA A 215 -6.00 -1.20 -7.12
N ALA A 216 -6.42 -0.52 -6.05
CA ALA A 216 -5.65 -0.40 -4.81
C ALA A 216 -5.50 -1.75 -4.08
N ASP A 217 -6.60 -2.50 -3.95
CA ASP A 217 -6.60 -3.84 -3.35
C ASP A 217 -5.69 -4.79 -4.15
N PHE A 218 -5.79 -4.76 -5.49
CA PHE A 218 -4.90 -5.52 -6.37
C PHE A 218 -3.42 -5.19 -6.16
N MET A 219 -3.06 -3.90 -6.06
CA MET A 219 -1.69 -3.49 -5.80
C MET A 219 -1.18 -4.02 -4.45
N ARG A 220 -2.01 -3.95 -3.41
CA ARG A 220 -1.68 -4.42 -2.06
C ARG A 220 -1.41 -5.93 -2.06
N ASP A 221 -2.30 -6.70 -2.68
CA ASP A 221 -2.21 -8.15 -2.76
C ASP A 221 -1.01 -8.59 -3.62
N ALA A 222 -0.79 -7.94 -4.77
CA ALA A 222 0.34 -8.21 -5.65
C ALA A 222 1.68 -7.97 -4.94
N VAL A 223 1.85 -6.83 -4.26
CA VAL A 223 3.10 -6.50 -3.56
C VAL A 223 3.35 -7.45 -2.38
N ALA A 224 2.31 -7.83 -1.63
CA ALA A 224 2.43 -8.82 -0.57
C ALA A 224 2.89 -10.19 -1.10
N GLU A 225 2.30 -10.65 -2.20
CA GLU A 225 2.69 -11.90 -2.87
C GLU A 225 4.12 -11.82 -3.43
N PHE A 226 4.52 -10.68 -4.00
CA PHE A 226 5.88 -10.47 -4.50
C PHE A 226 6.92 -10.54 -3.38
N ARG A 227 6.64 -9.92 -2.22
CA ARG A 227 7.50 -10.01 -1.02
C ARG A 227 7.58 -11.44 -0.50
N ALA A 228 6.46 -12.17 -0.46
CA ALA A 228 6.44 -13.56 -0.04
C ALA A 228 7.27 -14.45 -0.98
N ARG A 229 7.19 -14.21 -2.29
CA ARG A 229 7.99 -14.93 -3.30
C ARG A 229 9.47 -14.64 -3.18
N LEU A 230 9.85 -13.38 -2.97
CA LEU A 230 11.26 -12.99 -2.76
C LEU A 230 11.85 -13.72 -1.55
N LYS A 231 11.10 -13.75 -0.43
CA LYS A 231 11.51 -14.49 0.78
C LYS A 231 11.66 -15.99 0.50
N ASN A 232 10.78 -16.55 -0.33
CA ASN A 232 10.79 -17.96 -0.70
C ASN A 232 11.93 -18.33 -1.67
N SER A 233 12.34 -17.42 -2.57
CA SER A 233 13.45 -17.65 -3.50
C SER A 233 14.81 -17.53 -2.82
N MET A 234 14.90 -16.79 -1.70
CA MET A 234 16.09 -16.68 -0.86
C MET A 234 16.20 -17.77 0.22
N SER A 235 15.18 -18.61 0.40
CA SER A 235 15.20 -19.65 1.43
C SER A 235 16.05 -20.85 1.01
N SER A 236 17.13 -21.11 1.75
CA SER A 236 18.09 -22.21 1.53
C SER A 236 17.51 -23.63 1.51
N LYS A 237 16.22 -23.80 1.88
CA LYS A 237 15.52 -25.09 1.87
C LYS A 237 15.06 -25.55 0.48
N LYS A 238 15.14 -24.71 -0.56
CA LYS A 238 14.72 -25.07 -1.93
C LYS A 238 15.92 -25.34 -2.84
N LYS A 239 15.76 -26.30 -3.77
CA LYS A 239 16.81 -26.77 -4.71
C LYS A 239 17.38 -25.67 -5.64
N ASN A 240 16.68 -24.55 -5.81
CA ASN A 240 17.10 -23.41 -6.66
C ASN A 240 17.10 -22.09 -5.86
N ALA A 241 17.53 -22.12 -4.60
CA ALA A 241 17.65 -20.90 -3.81
C ALA A 241 18.75 -20.00 -4.39
N PHE A 242 18.46 -18.72 -4.56
CA PHE A 242 19.50 -17.77 -4.97
C PHE A 242 20.46 -17.52 -3.80
N THR A 243 21.76 -17.50 -4.12
CA THR A 243 22.83 -17.19 -3.15
C THR A 243 22.96 -15.68 -2.91
N ALA A 244 22.53 -14.86 -3.88
CA ALA A 244 22.48 -13.41 -3.83
C ALA A 244 21.05 -12.92 -4.16
N PRO A 245 20.62 -11.75 -3.66
CA PRO A 245 19.31 -11.20 -4.01
C PRO A 245 19.18 -11.01 -5.53
N PRO A 246 18.05 -11.41 -6.14
CA PRO A 246 17.87 -11.28 -7.57
C PRO A 246 17.76 -9.80 -7.98
N SER A 247 18.47 -9.42 -9.04
CA SER A 247 18.49 -8.05 -9.54
C SER A 247 17.31 -7.72 -10.46
N GLU A 248 16.80 -8.72 -11.19
CA GLU A 248 15.77 -8.53 -12.22
C GLU A 248 14.59 -9.46 -12.00
N ALA A 249 13.39 -8.97 -12.34
CA ALA A 249 12.18 -9.78 -12.31
C ALA A 249 11.32 -9.58 -13.57
N VAL A 250 10.55 -10.61 -13.91
CA VAL A 250 9.51 -10.54 -14.93
C VAL A 250 8.17 -10.76 -14.24
N ILE A 251 7.24 -9.82 -14.43
CA ILE A 251 5.87 -9.90 -13.96
C ILE A 251 4.99 -10.33 -15.14
N TYR A 252 4.30 -11.45 -14.98
CA TYR A 252 3.34 -11.95 -15.95
C TYR A 252 1.94 -11.49 -15.58
N VAL A 253 1.27 -10.85 -16.53
CA VAL A 253 -0.09 -10.32 -16.38
C VAL A 253 -1.00 -10.98 -17.41
N ALA A 254 -2.09 -11.58 -16.93
CA ALA A 254 -3.14 -12.13 -17.79
C ALA A 254 -4.22 -11.06 -18.05
N LYS A 255 -4.53 -10.82 -19.32
CA LYS A 255 -5.67 -9.96 -19.73
C LYS A 255 -7.00 -10.69 -19.54
N GLU A 256 -7.04 -11.95 -19.93
CA GLU A 256 -8.20 -12.81 -19.82
C GLU A 256 -7.87 -14.07 -19.01
N PHE A 257 -8.90 -14.71 -18.47
CA PHE A 257 -8.73 -16.01 -17.83
C PHE A 257 -8.21 -17.07 -18.84
N PRO A 258 -7.38 -18.03 -18.38
CA PRO A 258 -7.01 -19.19 -19.18
C PRO A 258 -8.23 -19.87 -19.81
N THR A 259 -8.06 -20.45 -21.00
CA THR A 259 -9.15 -21.00 -21.81
C THR A 259 -10.10 -21.94 -21.05
N TRP A 260 -9.58 -22.80 -20.18
CA TRP A 260 -10.38 -23.72 -19.37
C TRP A 260 -11.16 -22.99 -18.26
N GLN A 261 -10.60 -21.96 -17.63
CA GLN A 261 -11.27 -21.14 -16.61
C GLN A 261 -12.33 -20.24 -17.24
N LYS A 262 -12.01 -19.61 -18.38
CA LYS A 262 -12.96 -18.81 -19.18
C LYS A 262 -14.21 -19.61 -19.55
N THR A 263 -14.03 -20.85 -20.00
CA THR A 263 -15.13 -21.76 -20.32
C THR A 263 -16.01 -22.04 -19.08
N ILE A 264 -15.40 -22.25 -17.91
CA ILE A 264 -16.14 -22.46 -16.65
C ILE A 264 -16.92 -21.20 -16.26
N LEU A 265 -16.29 -20.02 -16.31
CA LEU A 265 -16.95 -18.76 -15.98
C LEU A 265 -18.14 -18.47 -16.88
N GLN A 266 -18.01 -18.69 -18.19
CA GLN A 266 -19.11 -18.54 -19.16
C GLN A 266 -20.27 -19.52 -18.89
N LEU A 267 -19.96 -20.75 -18.47
CA LEU A 267 -20.99 -21.72 -18.06
C LEU A 267 -21.71 -21.25 -16.79
N LEU A 268 -20.97 -20.79 -15.79
CA LEU A 268 -21.54 -20.28 -14.55
C LEU A 268 -22.40 -19.03 -14.80
N GLU A 269 -21.96 -18.14 -15.68
CA GLU A 269 -22.72 -16.97 -16.10
C GLU A 269 -24.02 -17.35 -16.82
N ALA A 270 -23.97 -18.32 -17.74
CA ALA A 270 -25.16 -18.82 -18.42
C ALA A 270 -26.15 -19.47 -17.44
N GLN A 271 -25.65 -20.23 -16.45
CA GLN A 271 -26.49 -20.84 -15.42
C GLN A 271 -27.08 -19.80 -14.45
N ALA A 272 -26.31 -18.79 -14.05
CA ALA A 272 -26.78 -17.69 -13.20
C ALA A 272 -27.90 -16.89 -13.90
N LYS A 273 -27.73 -16.59 -15.20
CA LYS A 273 -28.77 -15.93 -16.01
C LYS A 273 -30.02 -16.79 -16.19
N GLY A 274 -29.86 -18.12 -16.31
CA GLY A 274 -30.98 -19.06 -16.44
C GLY A 274 -31.79 -19.28 -15.17
N ASN A 275 -31.17 -19.12 -13.98
CA ASN A 275 -31.78 -19.43 -12.68
C ASN A 275 -32.03 -18.19 -11.80
N ASN A 276 -32.34 -17.03 -12.40
CA ASN A 276 -32.67 -15.80 -11.66
C ASN A 276 -31.56 -15.36 -10.67
N GLY A 277 -30.29 -15.60 -11.01
CA GLY A 277 -29.15 -15.22 -10.18
C GLY A 277 -28.72 -16.25 -9.12
N LEU A 278 -29.30 -17.46 -9.09
CA LEU A 278 -28.80 -18.55 -8.23
C LEU A 278 -27.90 -19.53 -8.99
N LEU A 279 -26.74 -19.82 -8.41
CA LEU A 279 -25.82 -20.84 -8.92
C LEU A 279 -26.33 -22.26 -8.59
N PRO A 280 -26.32 -23.21 -9.54
CA PRO A 280 -26.75 -24.59 -9.30
C PRO A 280 -25.89 -25.35 -8.28
N ASP A 281 -26.36 -26.50 -7.79
CA ASP A 281 -25.60 -27.39 -6.90
C ASP A 281 -24.28 -27.88 -7.55
N ASN A 282 -23.28 -28.15 -6.70
CA ASN A 282 -21.94 -28.60 -7.10
C ASN A 282 -22.00 -29.87 -7.97
N LYS A 283 -22.99 -30.75 -7.74
CA LYS A 283 -23.22 -31.95 -8.55
C LYS A 283 -23.58 -31.62 -10.00
N THR A 284 -24.49 -30.67 -10.21
CA THR A 284 -24.95 -30.26 -11.54
C THR A 284 -23.82 -29.60 -12.31
N ILE A 285 -23.02 -28.75 -11.65
CA ILE A 285 -21.85 -28.09 -12.26
C ILE A 285 -20.79 -29.13 -12.64
N ALA A 286 -20.50 -30.11 -11.79
CA ALA A 286 -19.55 -31.19 -12.10
C ALA A 286 -19.99 -32.02 -13.32
N GLN A 287 -21.29 -32.30 -13.47
CA GLN A 287 -21.83 -32.99 -14.64
C GLN A 287 -21.68 -32.17 -15.93
N LEU A 288 -21.91 -30.84 -15.86
CA LEU A 288 -21.74 -29.94 -17.01
C LEU A 288 -20.28 -29.83 -17.44
N ILE A 289 -19.34 -29.74 -16.48
CA ILE A 289 -17.90 -29.74 -16.75
C ILE A 289 -17.47 -31.07 -17.39
N GLY A 290 -17.99 -32.20 -16.91
CA GLY A 290 -17.67 -33.52 -17.44
C GLY A 290 -18.11 -33.76 -18.89
N LYS A 291 -19.13 -33.02 -19.37
CA LYS A 291 -19.58 -33.06 -20.76
C LYS A 291 -18.66 -32.34 -21.73
N ILE A 292 -17.80 -31.44 -21.24
CA ILE A 292 -16.92 -30.63 -22.08
C ILE A 292 -15.54 -31.29 -22.17
N GLU A 293 -15.18 -31.70 -23.39
CA GLU A 293 -13.97 -32.49 -23.65
C GLU A 293 -12.68 -31.72 -23.33
N SER A 294 -12.65 -30.41 -23.56
CA SER A 294 -11.51 -29.54 -23.24
C SER A 294 -11.21 -29.43 -21.73
N LEU A 295 -12.22 -29.60 -20.88
CA LEU A 295 -12.09 -29.49 -19.41
C LEU A 295 -11.71 -30.81 -18.73
N LYS A 296 -11.78 -31.95 -19.43
CA LYS A 296 -11.47 -33.27 -18.85
C LYS A 296 -10.04 -33.34 -18.29
N LYS A 297 -9.06 -32.70 -18.95
CA LYS A 297 -7.66 -32.63 -18.49
C LYS A 297 -7.50 -31.85 -17.19
N PHE A 298 -8.38 -30.88 -16.93
CA PHE A 298 -8.32 -29.97 -15.79
C PHE A 298 -9.37 -30.26 -14.72
N ALA A 299 -10.11 -31.37 -14.80
CA ALA A 299 -11.23 -31.70 -13.91
C ALA A 299 -10.85 -31.65 -12.40
N LYS A 300 -9.61 -32.06 -12.05
CA LYS A 300 -9.10 -31.98 -10.67
C LYS A 300 -8.90 -30.53 -10.17
N LYS A 301 -8.57 -29.59 -11.07
CA LYS A 301 -8.41 -28.15 -10.76
C LYS A 301 -9.71 -27.37 -10.90
N ALA A 302 -10.65 -27.86 -11.71
CA ALA A 302 -11.91 -27.19 -12.02
C ALA A 302 -12.85 -27.07 -10.81
N MET A 303 -13.01 -28.13 -10.01
CA MET A 303 -13.93 -28.08 -8.86
C MET A 303 -13.48 -27.11 -7.75
N PRO A 304 -12.20 -27.07 -7.33
CA PRO A 304 -11.72 -26.04 -6.42
C PRO A 304 -11.96 -24.62 -6.95
N PHE A 305 -11.75 -24.40 -8.25
CA PHE A 305 -12.00 -23.10 -8.88
C PHE A 305 -13.49 -22.72 -8.86
N VAL A 306 -14.40 -23.65 -9.15
CA VAL A 306 -15.85 -23.40 -9.04
C VAL A 306 -16.26 -23.04 -7.62
N GLN A 307 -15.70 -23.71 -6.62
CA GLN A 307 -16.00 -23.43 -5.21
C GLN A 307 -15.54 -22.01 -4.82
N MET A 308 -14.32 -21.64 -5.22
CA MET A 308 -13.78 -20.29 -5.01
C MET A 308 -14.65 -19.23 -5.70
N VAL A 309 -15.07 -19.46 -6.94
CA VAL A 309 -15.96 -18.53 -7.68
C VAL A 309 -17.34 -18.41 -7.02
N LYS A 310 -17.88 -19.50 -6.47
CA LYS A 310 -19.14 -19.48 -5.71
C LYS A 310 -19.05 -18.61 -4.46
N GLU A 311 -17.98 -18.77 -3.68
CA GLU A 311 -17.75 -17.94 -2.48
C GLU A 311 -17.60 -16.46 -2.87
N GLN A 312 -16.92 -16.15 -3.98
CA GLN A 312 -16.84 -14.79 -4.49
C GLN A 312 -18.17 -14.27 -5.03
N TYR A 313 -19.00 -15.11 -5.63
CA TYR A 313 -20.33 -14.76 -6.12
C TYR A 313 -21.31 -14.46 -4.99
N GLU A 314 -21.23 -15.18 -3.86
CA GLU A 314 -22.04 -14.87 -2.66
C GLU A 314 -21.71 -13.48 -2.09
N GLN A 315 -20.44 -13.05 -2.17
CA GLN A 315 -20.00 -11.75 -1.67
C GLN A 315 -20.21 -10.59 -2.66
N LYS A 316 -19.93 -10.81 -3.95
CA LYS A 316 -19.85 -9.74 -4.97
C LYS A 316 -20.92 -9.85 -6.07
N GLY A 317 -21.76 -10.88 -6.03
CA GLY A 317 -22.79 -11.14 -7.03
C GLY A 317 -22.21 -11.33 -8.44
N MET A 318 -22.93 -10.83 -9.44
CA MET A 318 -22.58 -10.97 -10.87
C MET A 318 -21.21 -10.41 -11.24
N ALA A 319 -20.65 -9.48 -10.46
CA ALA A 319 -19.31 -8.94 -10.71
C ALA A 319 -18.20 -10.00 -10.55
N ALA A 320 -18.45 -11.07 -9.77
CA ALA A 320 -17.50 -12.18 -9.60
C ALA A 320 -17.36 -13.06 -10.85
N LEU A 321 -18.33 -12.99 -11.78
CA LEU A 321 -18.34 -13.78 -13.02
C LEU A 321 -17.72 -13.04 -14.21
N ALA A 322 -17.18 -11.85 -13.98
CA ALA A 322 -16.53 -11.07 -15.04
C ALA A 322 -15.33 -11.83 -15.62
N THR A 323 -15.30 -11.95 -16.95
CA THR A 323 -14.25 -12.68 -17.68
C THR A 323 -12.95 -11.88 -17.80
N ALA A 324 -12.98 -10.59 -17.52
CA ALA A 324 -11.84 -9.68 -17.58
C ALA A 324 -11.80 -8.77 -16.35
N CYS A 325 -10.62 -8.26 -16.04
CA CYS A 325 -10.43 -7.30 -14.96
C CYS A 325 -11.09 -5.95 -15.32
N SER A 326 -11.64 -5.25 -14.32
CA SER A 326 -12.32 -3.95 -14.53
C SER A 326 -11.35 -2.78 -14.73
N PHE A 327 -10.05 -3.00 -14.58
CA PHE A 327 -9.01 -1.99 -14.73
C PHE A 327 -7.77 -2.59 -15.42
N ASP A 328 -6.93 -1.72 -15.98
CA ASP A 328 -5.68 -2.14 -16.63
C ASP A 328 -4.59 -2.42 -15.58
N GLN A 329 -4.35 -3.71 -15.35
CA GLN A 329 -3.34 -4.20 -14.40
C GLN A 329 -1.93 -3.75 -14.75
N ALA A 330 -1.57 -3.72 -16.04
CA ALA A 330 -0.22 -3.37 -16.46
C ALA A 330 0.03 -1.87 -16.26
N ALA A 331 -0.94 -1.02 -16.60
CA ALA A 331 -0.85 0.42 -16.35
C ALA A 331 -0.69 0.73 -14.86
N VAL A 332 -1.45 0.06 -13.99
CA VAL A 332 -1.37 0.24 -12.52
C VAL A 332 0.01 -0.16 -11.98
N LEU A 333 0.57 -1.27 -12.45
CA LEU A 333 1.92 -1.70 -12.06
C LEU A 333 3.02 -0.74 -12.57
N LEU A 334 2.86 -0.20 -13.78
CA LEU A 334 3.81 0.76 -14.36
C LEU A 334 3.77 2.12 -13.67
N GLU A 335 2.58 2.63 -13.33
CA GLU A 335 2.42 3.90 -12.61
C GLU A 335 3.09 3.84 -11.21
N ASN A 336 3.19 2.65 -10.62
CA ASN A 336 3.82 2.41 -9.31
C ASN A 336 5.18 1.68 -9.40
N ARG A 337 5.87 1.76 -10.55
CA ARG A 337 7.13 1.04 -10.79
C ARG A 337 8.19 1.34 -9.73
N GLU A 338 8.40 2.62 -9.40
CA GLU A 338 9.42 3.02 -8.42
C GLU A 338 9.19 2.41 -7.04
N TYR A 339 7.93 2.36 -6.60
CA TYR A 339 7.54 1.76 -5.32
C TYR A 339 7.83 0.25 -5.30
N ILE A 340 7.44 -0.48 -6.35
CA ILE A 340 7.66 -1.93 -6.44
C ILE A 340 9.16 -2.25 -6.45
N GLU A 341 9.95 -1.51 -7.24
CA GLU A 341 11.39 -1.73 -7.34
C GLU A 341 12.11 -1.42 -6.01
N ASN A 342 11.75 -0.33 -5.34
CA ASN A 342 12.32 0.01 -4.03
C ASN A 342 11.90 -1.00 -2.95
N SER A 343 10.63 -1.43 -2.95
CA SER A 343 10.13 -2.37 -1.95
C SER A 343 10.72 -3.77 -2.07
N LEU A 344 11.05 -4.21 -3.29
CA LEU A 344 11.60 -5.54 -3.54
C LEU A 344 13.12 -5.52 -3.73
N GLU A 345 13.74 -4.34 -3.61
CA GLU A 345 15.17 -4.08 -3.83
C GLU A 345 15.65 -4.53 -5.22
N LEU A 346 14.78 -4.44 -6.23
CA LEU A 346 15.06 -4.83 -7.62
C LEU A 346 15.67 -3.67 -8.42
N ASP A 347 16.51 -4.01 -9.40
CA ASP A 347 17.11 -3.04 -10.32
C ASP A 347 16.13 -2.65 -11.42
N ARG A 348 15.48 -3.65 -12.01
CA ARG A 348 14.46 -3.49 -13.05
C ARG A 348 13.45 -4.64 -13.00
N PHE A 349 12.21 -4.34 -13.36
CA PHE A 349 11.27 -5.38 -13.76
C PHE A 349 10.64 -5.13 -15.13
N ALA A 350 10.38 -6.21 -15.85
CA ALA A 350 9.65 -6.21 -17.11
C ALA A 350 8.25 -6.79 -16.89
N ILE A 351 7.25 -6.24 -17.59
CA ILE A 351 5.90 -6.79 -17.63
C ILE A 351 5.75 -7.52 -18.95
N LYS A 352 5.31 -8.77 -18.91
CA LYS A 352 4.94 -9.57 -20.08
C LYS A 352 3.50 -10.01 -19.99
N TYR A 353 2.80 -10.02 -21.12
CA TYR A 353 1.46 -10.59 -21.18
C TYR A 353 1.53 -12.10 -21.41
N THR A 354 0.57 -12.83 -20.85
CA THR A 354 0.47 -14.29 -21.04
C THR A 354 0.23 -14.72 -22.49
N ASP A 355 -0.19 -13.79 -23.35
CA ASP A 355 -0.51 -14.04 -24.76
C ASP A 355 0.74 -14.00 -25.66
N GLU A 356 1.90 -13.59 -25.13
CA GLU A 356 3.15 -13.53 -25.87
C GLU A 356 3.75 -14.93 -26.08
N ALA A 357 4.28 -15.20 -27.27
CA ALA A 357 4.78 -16.52 -27.68
C ALA A 357 6.00 -17.02 -26.86
N ASP A 358 6.68 -16.12 -26.16
CA ASP A 358 7.88 -16.42 -25.36
C ASP A 358 7.54 -16.92 -23.94
N VAL A 359 6.26 -17.01 -23.58
CA VAL A 359 5.83 -17.40 -22.23
C VAL A 359 5.64 -18.92 -22.14
N GLU A 360 6.23 -19.54 -21.13
CA GLU A 360 6.05 -20.98 -20.89
C GLU A 360 4.58 -21.34 -20.66
N PRO A 361 4.08 -22.45 -21.23
CA PRO A 361 2.66 -22.82 -21.14
C PRO A 361 2.19 -23.06 -19.70
N VAL A 362 3.11 -23.44 -18.80
CA VAL A 362 2.83 -23.61 -17.37
C VAL A 362 2.48 -22.27 -16.70
N ILE A 363 3.13 -21.19 -17.13
CA ILE A 363 2.90 -19.83 -16.61
C ILE A 363 1.55 -19.33 -17.16
N SER A 364 1.30 -19.45 -18.47
CA SER A 364 0.03 -19.02 -19.07
C SER A 364 -1.19 -19.76 -18.52
N GLU A 365 -1.04 -21.01 -18.08
CA GLU A 365 -2.12 -21.78 -17.46
C GLU A 365 -2.38 -21.44 -15.97
N THR A 366 -1.40 -20.82 -15.30
CA THR A 366 -1.44 -20.56 -13.86
C THR A 366 -1.80 -19.11 -13.54
N VAL A 367 -1.35 -18.15 -14.36
CA VAL A 367 -1.62 -16.72 -14.16
C VAL A 367 -3.10 -16.44 -14.43
N VAL A 368 -3.74 -15.69 -13.54
CA VAL A 368 -5.13 -15.27 -13.68
C VAL A 368 -5.24 -13.75 -13.55
N PRO A 369 -6.23 -13.11 -14.21
CA PRO A 369 -6.48 -11.69 -14.03
C PRO A 369 -6.69 -11.35 -12.54
N GLY A 370 -6.00 -10.32 -12.06
CA GLY A 370 -6.05 -9.90 -10.66
C GLY A 370 -5.01 -10.58 -9.75
N ALA A 371 -4.31 -11.61 -10.21
CA ALA A 371 -3.23 -12.26 -9.47
C ALA A 371 -1.98 -12.43 -10.36
N PRO A 372 -1.13 -11.39 -10.48
CA PRO A 372 0.04 -11.42 -11.33
C PRO A 372 1.11 -12.34 -10.76
N LEU A 373 1.85 -13.01 -11.63
CA LEU A 373 2.93 -13.91 -11.22
C LEU A 373 4.28 -13.26 -11.47
N MET A 374 5.09 -13.15 -10.43
CA MET A 374 6.47 -12.66 -10.58
C MET A 374 7.47 -13.82 -10.57
N HIS A 375 8.37 -13.82 -11.56
CA HIS A 375 9.51 -14.72 -11.66
C HIS A 375 10.81 -13.92 -11.60
N PHE A 376 11.72 -14.31 -10.71
CA PHE A 376 13.03 -13.69 -10.59
C PHE A 376 13.99 -14.29 -11.61
N LEU A 377 14.75 -13.44 -12.29
CA LEU A 377 15.79 -13.88 -13.21
C LEU A 377 17.09 -14.15 -12.42
N PRO A 378 17.95 -15.06 -12.92
CA PRO A 378 19.26 -15.25 -12.34
C PRO A 378 20.07 -13.95 -12.40
N PRO A 379 20.93 -13.68 -11.39
CA PRO A 379 21.76 -12.48 -11.38
C PRO A 379 22.66 -12.47 -12.62
N LYS A 380 22.69 -11.35 -13.34
CA LYS A 380 23.61 -11.15 -14.46
C LYS A 380 25.00 -10.79 -13.94
N GLU A 381 26.02 -11.23 -14.64
CA GLU A 381 27.39 -10.79 -14.37
C GLU A 381 27.53 -9.30 -14.71
N GLY A 382 28.13 -8.54 -13.80
CA GLY A 382 28.36 -7.11 -13.94
C GLY A 382 29.85 -6.77 -13.79
N VAL A 383 30.21 -5.56 -14.22
CA VAL A 383 31.55 -5.01 -14.00
C VAL A 383 31.50 -4.05 -12.82
N SER A 384 32.40 -4.24 -11.85
CA SER A 384 32.50 -3.39 -10.67
C SER A 384 33.22 -2.09 -11.01
N LEU A 385 32.56 -0.95 -10.79
CA LEU A 385 33.12 0.40 -10.93
C LEU A 385 33.32 1.04 -9.56
N VAL A 386 34.39 1.83 -9.41
CA VAL A 386 34.59 2.64 -8.21
C VAL A 386 33.78 3.92 -8.34
N ALA A 387 32.73 4.07 -7.54
CA ALA A 387 31.98 5.31 -7.42
C ALA A 387 32.65 6.21 -6.37
N ARG A 388 33.26 7.30 -6.83
CA ARG A 388 33.97 8.28 -6.01
C ARG A 388 33.11 9.49 -5.70
N ASN A 389 33.10 9.93 -4.45
CA ASN A 389 32.49 11.19 -4.07
C ASN A 389 33.54 12.31 -4.11
N VAL A 390 33.29 13.33 -4.93
CA VAL A 390 34.21 14.48 -5.08
C VAL A 390 33.75 15.73 -4.33
N HIS A 391 32.60 15.66 -3.64
CA HIS A 391 32.06 16.81 -2.94
C HIS A 391 32.84 17.13 -1.67
N VAL A 392 33.31 18.38 -1.55
CA VAL A 392 34.07 18.87 -0.39
C VAL A 392 33.20 18.82 0.86
N ALA A 393 33.81 18.43 1.99
CA ALA A 393 33.19 18.40 3.32
C ALA A 393 31.91 17.54 3.43
N ASN A 394 31.78 16.50 2.60
CA ASN A 394 30.72 15.51 2.69
C ASN A 394 31.28 14.18 3.24
N ALA A 395 30.55 13.51 4.13
CA ALA A 395 30.98 12.26 4.80
C ALA A 395 30.78 11.00 3.94
N LEU A 396 30.54 11.16 2.63
CA LEU A 396 30.33 10.05 1.70
C LEU A 396 31.67 9.63 1.07
N PHE A 397 31.96 8.33 1.10
CA PHE A 397 33.23 7.74 0.66
C PHE A 397 33.11 7.01 -0.68
N ASP A 398 34.25 6.55 -1.20
CA ASP A 398 34.35 5.74 -2.40
C ASP A 398 33.74 4.35 -2.17
N ILE A 399 32.91 3.89 -3.11
CA ILE A 399 32.14 2.63 -3.01
C ILE A 399 32.23 1.89 -4.33
N ASN A 400 32.35 0.56 -4.27
CA ASN A 400 32.28 -0.27 -5.47
C ASN A 400 30.83 -0.55 -5.83
N VAL A 401 30.46 -0.29 -7.09
CA VAL A 401 29.12 -0.48 -7.63
C VAL A 401 29.20 -1.37 -8.85
N ASP A 402 28.45 -2.47 -8.83
CA ASP A 402 28.39 -3.38 -9.97
C ASP A 402 27.38 -2.86 -11.00
N VAL A 403 27.88 -2.52 -12.18
CA VAL A 403 27.09 -2.04 -13.32
C VAL A 403 26.86 -3.20 -14.28
N MET A 404 25.60 -3.40 -14.68
CA MET A 404 25.18 -4.42 -15.63
C MET A 404 24.83 -3.81 -16.99
N ASP A 405 24.80 -4.64 -18.02
CA ASP A 405 24.42 -4.23 -19.36
C ASP A 405 22.96 -3.76 -19.44
N GLY A 406 22.77 -2.54 -19.97
CA GLY A 406 21.48 -1.86 -20.08
C GLY A 406 21.00 -1.20 -18.78
N ASP A 407 21.85 -1.02 -17.78
CA ASP A 407 21.50 -0.23 -16.59
C ASP A 407 21.34 1.25 -16.97
N SER A 408 20.33 1.94 -16.42
CA SER A 408 20.23 3.40 -16.55
C SER A 408 20.94 4.11 -15.41
N VAL A 409 21.21 5.41 -15.56
CA VAL A 409 21.73 6.28 -14.49
C VAL A 409 20.89 6.18 -13.22
N ALA A 410 19.56 6.08 -13.35
CA ALA A 410 18.65 5.92 -12.22
C ALA A 410 18.84 4.57 -11.49
N VAL A 411 19.11 3.48 -12.23
CA VAL A 411 19.38 2.15 -11.65
C VAL A 411 20.68 2.18 -10.84
N VAL A 412 21.74 2.77 -11.40
CA VAL A 412 23.04 2.89 -10.72
C VAL A 412 22.94 3.79 -9.48
N ALA A 413 22.19 4.89 -9.56
CA ALA A 413 21.90 5.74 -8.39
C ALA A 413 21.14 4.98 -7.29
N ARG A 414 20.19 4.10 -7.64
CA ARG A 414 19.50 3.24 -6.67
C ARG A 414 20.40 2.16 -6.08
N LYS A 415 21.32 1.57 -6.87
CA LYS A 415 22.37 0.66 -6.36
C LYS A 415 23.25 1.37 -5.32
N LEU A 416 23.69 2.59 -5.62
CA LEU A 416 24.47 3.42 -4.69
C LEU A 416 23.73 3.69 -3.38
N ARG A 417 22.45 4.03 -3.43
CA ARG A 417 21.62 4.24 -2.22
C ARG A 417 21.47 2.96 -1.39
N ARG A 418 21.35 1.79 -2.03
CA ARG A 418 21.27 0.50 -1.32
C ARG A 418 22.58 0.15 -0.63
N LEU A 419 23.71 0.38 -1.31
CA LEU A 419 25.04 0.10 -0.77
C LEU A 419 25.45 1.09 0.33
N ASN A 420 25.04 2.37 0.20
CA ASN A 420 25.36 3.41 1.18
C ASN A 420 24.11 4.05 1.77
N LYS A 421 23.71 3.54 2.94
CA LYS A 421 22.59 4.06 3.74
C LYS A 421 22.78 5.50 4.22
N SER A 422 23.98 6.06 4.15
CA SER A 422 24.21 7.49 4.46
C SER A 422 23.69 8.42 3.37
N ILE A 423 23.47 7.92 2.14
CA ILE A 423 22.78 8.66 1.09
C ILE A 423 21.27 8.63 1.39
N LYS A 424 20.82 9.61 2.18
CA LYS A 424 19.39 9.81 2.44
C LYS A 424 18.64 10.09 1.13
N PRO A 425 17.42 9.57 0.92
CA PRO A 425 16.69 9.75 -0.35
C PRO A 425 16.33 11.21 -0.68
N ARG A 426 16.33 12.11 0.32
CA ARG A 426 16.26 13.57 0.11
C ARG A 426 17.40 14.12 -0.74
N PHE A 427 18.53 13.41 -0.79
CA PHE A 427 19.68 13.81 -1.59
C PHE A 427 19.48 13.39 -3.05
N ALA A 428 19.49 14.35 -3.96
CA ALA A 428 19.54 14.12 -5.39
C ALA A 428 20.92 13.55 -5.75
N VAL A 429 20.93 12.32 -6.27
CA VAL A 429 22.16 11.65 -6.70
C VAL A 429 22.36 11.94 -8.19
N SER A 430 23.40 12.69 -8.52
CA SER A 430 23.83 12.90 -9.90
C SER A 430 25.12 12.11 -10.17
N LEU A 431 25.16 11.46 -11.33
CA LEU A 431 26.33 10.71 -11.79
C LEU A 431 27.09 11.51 -12.84
N TRP A 432 28.41 11.42 -12.76
CA TRP A 432 29.35 12.16 -13.58
C TRP A 432 30.43 11.21 -14.06
N ARG A 433 30.85 11.37 -15.32
CA ARG A 433 32.01 10.66 -15.88
C ARG A 433 33.20 11.60 -15.99
N TYR A 434 34.41 11.07 -15.99
CA TYR A 434 35.58 11.87 -16.36
C TYR A 434 35.56 12.17 -17.87
N GLN A 435 36.01 13.37 -18.26
CA GLN A 435 36.20 13.70 -19.68
C GLN A 435 37.28 12.80 -20.33
N ASP A 436 38.28 12.43 -19.54
CA ASP A 436 39.34 11.48 -19.91
C ASP A 436 39.12 10.15 -19.16
N PRO A 437 38.73 9.06 -19.83
CA PRO A 437 38.38 7.78 -19.20
C PRO A 437 39.56 7.04 -18.55
N VAL A 438 40.81 7.37 -18.92
CA VAL A 438 41.99 6.59 -18.52
C VAL A 438 42.92 7.36 -17.60
N ALA A 439 43.04 8.69 -17.79
CA ALA A 439 43.89 9.54 -16.96
C ALA A 439 43.11 10.50 -16.05
N GLY A 440 41.78 10.53 -16.14
CA GLY A 440 40.93 11.42 -15.35
C GLY A 440 40.99 11.16 -13.85
N ASP A 441 40.97 9.89 -13.45
CA ASP A 441 41.05 9.42 -12.06
C ASP A 441 42.38 9.76 -11.36
N ARG A 442 43.44 9.98 -12.14
CA ARG A 442 44.80 10.32 -11.71
C ARG A 442 45.07 11.84 -11.67
N LYS A 443 44.15 12.67 -12.15
CA LYS A 443 44.27 14.12 -12.09
C LYS A 443 43.86 14.63 -10.71
N LEU A 444 44.58 15.62 -10.21
CA LEU A 444 44.27 16.24 -8.92
C LEU A 444 42.94 17.00 -9.03
N ILE A 445 42.00 16.69 -8.16
CA ILE A 445 40.69 17.37 -8.11
C ILE A 445 40.89 18.73 -7.43
N SER A 446 40.40 19.80 -8.08
CA SER A 446 40.46 21.16 -7.52
C SER A 446 39.49 21.30 -6.34
N CYS A 447 39.94 21.93 -5.25
CA CYS A 447 39.08 22.23 -4.10
C CYS A 447 38.05 23.34 -4.39
N LEU A 448 38.30 24.19 -5.41
CA LEU A 448 37.44 25.33 -5.76
C LEU A 448 36.34 24.95 -6.75
N ASP A 449 36.64 24.02 -7.66
CA ASP A 449 35.67 23.44 -8.60
C ASP A 449 35.97 21.95 -8.80
N PRO A 450 35.37 21.08 -7.97
CA PRO A 450 35.59 19.63 -8.05
C PRO A 450 35.02 19.00 -9.32
N LEU A 451 34.10 19.67 -10.03
CA LEU A 451 33.36 19.10 -11.16
C LEU A 451 33.90 19.50 -12.54
N ALA A 452 34.86 20.43 -12.62
CA ALA A 452 35.42 20.94 -13.89
C ALA A 452 35.94 19.86 -14.86
N ILE A 453 36.47 18.74 -14.34
CA ILE A 453 37.08 17.65 -15.13
C ILE A 453 36.02 16.58 -15.50
N HIS A 454 34.79 16.74 -15.02
CA HIS A 454 33.72 15.78 -15.14
C HIS A 454 32.63 16.25 -16.10
N GLU A 455 31.92 15.30 -16.68
CA GLU A 455 30.77 15.53 -17.54
C GLU A 455 29.55 14.84 -16.93
N ARG A 456 28.46 15.57 -16.78
CA ARG A 456 27.23 15.06 -16.16
C ARG A 456 26.60 14.02 -17.07
N LEU A 457 26.22 12.88 -16.51
CA LEU A 457 25.40 11.90 -17.22
C LEU A 457 23.93 12.34 -17.19
N GLU A 458 23.28 12.28 -18.35
CA GLU A 458 21.84 12.48 -18.46
C GLU A 458 21.07 11.30 -17.82
N GLU A 459 19.92 11.57 -17.23
CA GLU A 459 19.13 10.57 -16.49
C GLU A 459 18.65 9.41 -17.38
N GLY A 460 18.48 9.66 -18.68
CA GLY A 460 18.11 8.65 -19.68
C GLY A 460 19.28 7.87 -20.28
N ALA A 461 20.52 8.15 -19.88
CA ALA A 461 21.69 7.48 -20.43
C ALA A 461 21.78 6.03 -19.93
N THR A 462 22.18 5.11 -20.81
CA THR A 462 22.27 3.67 -20.54
C THR A 462 23.72 3.22 -20.55
N PHE A 463 24.12 2.44 -19.54
CA PHE A 463 25.41 1.78 -19.48
C PHE A 463 25.39 0.53 -20.37
N ALA A 464 26.33 0.46 -21.29
CA ALA A 464 26.63 -0.73 -22.09
C ALA A 464 27.94 -1.34 -21.56
N VAL A 465 27.88 -2.61 -21.18
CA VAL A 465 28.98 -3.32 -20.52
C VAL A 465 29.52 -4.41 -21.44
N ASP A 466 30.80 -4.30 -21.81
CA ASP A 466 31.51 -5.35 -22.54
C ASP A 466 32.20 -6.27 -21.52
N LEU A 467 31.63 -7.47 -21.31
CA LEU A 467 32.12 -8.46 -20.35
C LEU A 467 33.50 -9.04 -20.72
N GLU A 468 33.84 -9.10 -22.01
CA GLU A 468 35.12 -9.65 -22.46
C GLU A 468 36.28 -8.71 -22.15
N LYS A 469 36.04 -7.39 -22.29
CA LYS A 469 37.04 -6.35 -22.05
C LYS A 469 36.95 -5.70 -20.67
N ARG A 470 35.92 -6.05 -19.88
CA ARG A 470 35.54 -5.36 -18.62
C ARG A 470 35.44 -3.85 -18.80
N ALA A 471 34.98 -3.41 -19.96
CA ALA A 471 34.88 -1.99 -20.29
C ALA A 471 33.43 -1.53 -20.17
N VAL A 472 33.24 -0.38 -19.52
CA VAL A 472 31.92 0.25 -19.39
C VAL A 472 31.86 1.50 -20.26
N SER A 473 30.82 1.58 -21.08
CA SER A 473 30.51 2.74 -21.89
C SER A 473 29.10 3.24 -21.59
N VAL A 474 28.87 4.54 -21.72
CA VAL A 474 27.55 5.15 -21.56
C VAL A 474 27.05 5.60 -22.92
N GLY A 475 25.90 5.09 -23.32
CA GLY A 475 25.14 5.53 -24.48
C GLY A 475 24.30 6.75 -24.14
N ASN A 476 24.54 7.87 -24.81
CA ASN A 476 23.63 9.03 -24.81
C ASN A 476 23.21 9.33 -26.25
N ASN A 477 21.91 9.27 -26.55
CA ASN A 477 21.33 9.58 -27.86
C ASN A 477 22.08 8.95 -29.06
N GLY A 478 22.50 7.68 -28.93
CA GLY A 478 23.19 6.92 -29.99
C GLY A 478 24.72 7.10 -30.06
N LYS A 479 25.33 7.91 -29.18
CA LYS A 479 26.79 8.00 -29.03
C LYS A 479 27.25 7.28 -27.76
N PHE A 480 28.22 6.39 -27.90
CA PHE A 480 28.81 5.64 -26.79
C PHE A 480 30.10 6.32 -26.31
N HIS A 481 30.15 6.66 -25.02
CA HIS A 481 31.30 7.28 -24.37
C HIS A 481 31.91 6.32 -23.35
N PRO A 482 33.20 5.97 -23.42
CA PRO A 482 33.85 5.16 -22.39
C PRO A 482 33.88 5.90 -21.04
N VAL A 483 33.56 5.21 -19.95
CA VAL A 483 33.55 5.77 -18.58
C VAL A 483 34.88 5.53 -17.86
N GLY A 484 35.55 4.42 -18.15
CA GLY A 484 36.72 3.96 -17.39
C GLY A 484 36.32 3.15 -16.15
N ASP A 485 37.26 2.97 -15.21
CA ASP A 485 37.07 2.16 -14.00
C ASP A 485 36.41 2.94 -12.83
N THR A 486 36.36 4.27 -12.94
CA THR A 486 35.85 5.16 -11.88
C THR A 486 34.72 6.05 -12.38
N ILE A 487 33.61 6.06 -11.66
CA ILE A 487 32.49 7.00 -11.85
C ILE A 487 32.45 7.98 -10.68
N VAL A 488 31.97 9.20 -10.91
CA VAL A 488 31.82 10.20 -9.85
C VAL A 488 30.35 10.37 -9.50
N TYR A 489 30.03 10.38 -8.22
CA TYR A 489 28.68 10.65 -7.74
C TYR A 489 28.65 11.85 -6.81
N VAL A 490 27.58 12.63 -6.92
CA VAL A 490 27.30 13.76 -6.03
C VAL A 490 25.90 13.56 -5.47
N ALA A 491 25.79 13.53 -4.15
CA ALA A 491 24.52 13.45 -3.41
C ALA A 491 24.31 14.75 -2.62
N GLN A 492 23.30 15.55 -3.00
CA GLN A 492 23.00 16.88 -2.45
C GLN A 492 21.54 17.08 -2.09
#